data_AF-A0A8T1AAI1-F1
#
_entry.id   AF-A0A8T1AAI1-F1
#
_cell.length_a   1.000
_cell.length_b   1.000
_cell.length_c   1.000
_cell.angle_alpha   90.00
_cell.angle_beta   90.00
_cell.angle_gamma   90.00
#
_symmetry.space_group_name_H-M   'P 1'
#
loop_
_entity.id
_entity.type
_entity.pdbx_description
1 polymer ?
#
loop_
_entity_poly.entity_id
_entity_poly.type
_entity_poly.pdbx_seq_one_letter_code
_entity_poly.pdbx_strand_id
1 'polypeptide(L)'
;MKYLQSANEHNKEILETLTADERKDFIRCLEVIPVPIIGAIFGQFAPILAKIQENSHGEIWKALSPTCMARCFTAPVLFSHFTSDLLVPIDQLTKRFTYAELDKSLPDGFRIRMSEFPLQEELQRSMAEMLPAGDLFEHLCPHPQTSGENFKLSFDLSKRFNILVFDEGNVEAEGGHYKKMDLGSVDATAYIQAQLQKSSRETNWLTAGKLALMAERYAGKGFLIPGQAGIDDTVYGSVAMNCQEILEELSEFGELHPEELADTLRTVMTARLDLADVLDEIQVRLLI
;
A
#
# COMPACT_ATOMS: atom_id res chain seq x y z
N MET A 1 5.75 2.77 -9.35
CA MET A 1 7.04 2.63 -10.05
C MET A 1 7.08 3.25 -11.45
N LYS A 2 6.07 3.07 -12.33
CA LYS A 2 6.03 3.81 -13.62
C LYS A 2 6.07 5.34 -13.42
N TYR A 3 5.39 5.83 -12.38
CA TYR A 3 5.51 7.21 -11.92
C TYR A 3 6.95 7.62 -11.65
N LEU A 4 7.64 6.94 -10.72
CA LEU A 4 9.03 7.24 -10.35
C LEU A 4 9.99 7.22 -11.55
N GLN A 5 9.78 6.30 -12.50
CA GLN A 5 10.52 6.27 -13.75
C GLN A 5 10.26 7.53 -14.60
N SER A 6 8.99 7.87 -14.85
CA SER A 6 8.62 9.06 -15.63
C SER A 6 9.09 10.36 -14.97
N ALA A 7 9.04 10.46 -13.64
CA ALA A 7 9.53 11.62 -12.92
C ALA A 7 11.05 11.77 -13.08
N ASN A 8 11.79 10.66 -13.03
CA ASN A 8 13.26 10.68 -13.18
C ASN A 8 13.72 10.88 -14.63
N GLU A 9 12.87 10.64 -15.64
CA GLU A 9 13.19 10.94 -17.04
C GLU A 9 13.51 12.43 -17.25
N HIS A 10 12.75 13.33 -16.62
CA HIS A 10 13.04 14.78 -16.64
C HIS A 10 14.42 15.11 -16.06
N ASN A 11 14.82 14.44 -14.97
CA ASN A 11 16.15 14.61 -14.39
C ASN A 11 17.24 14.09 -15.34
N LYS A 12 17.01 12.92 -15.93
CA LYS A 12 17.96 12.29 -16.85
C LYS A 12 18.24 13.16 -18.07
N GLU A 13 17.21 13.76 -18.66
CA GLU A 13 17.35 14.68 -19.80
C GLU A 13 18.31 15.84 -19.50
N ILE A 14 18.23 16.42 -18.30
CA ILE A 14 19.15 17.48 -17.89
C ILE A 14 20.57 16.94 -17.60
N LEU A 15 20.69 15.80 -16.92
CA LEU A 15 21.99 15.19 -16.63
C LEU A 15 22.76 14.76 -17.89
N GLU A 16 22.05 14.45 -18.98
CA GLU A 16 22.67 14.15 -20.28
C GLU A 16 23.34 15.38 -20.92
N THR A 17 22.91 16.59 -20.56
CA THR A 17 23.55 17.85 -21.03
C THR A 17 24.87 18.16 -20.33
N LEU A 18 25.14 17.54 -19.17
CA LEU A 18 26.37 17.74 -18.41
C LEU A 18 27.57 17.00 -19.02
N THR A 19 28.77 17.50 -18.75
CA THR A 19 30.00 16.78 -19.06
C THR A 19 30.18 15.53 -18.17
N ALA A 20 31.06 14.62 -18.58
CA ALA A 20 31.34 13.40 -17.83
C ALA A 20 31.94 13.68 -16.43
N ASP A 21 32.66 14.79 -16.26
CA ASP A 21 33.22 15.17 -14.97
C ASP A 21 32.18 15.87 -14.08
N GLU A 22 31.32 16.72 -14.64
CA GLU A 22 30.19 17.31 -13.90
C GLU A 22 29.22 16.23 -13.38
N ARG A 23 29.00 15.15 -14.14
CA ARG A 23 28.17 14.02 -13.71
C ARG A 23 28.74 13.23 -12.52
N LYS A 24 30.04 13.39 -12.21
CA LYS A 24 30.64 12.76 -11.02
C LYS A 24 30.43 13.60 -9.76
N ASP A 25 30.13 14.88 -9.92
CA ASP A 25 29.84 15.78 -8.81
C ASP A 25 28.36 15.70 -8.45
N PHE A 26 28.07 15.02 -7.35
CA PHE A 26 26.70 14.81 -6.86
C PHE A 26 25.98 16.12 -6.53
N ILE A 27 26.69 17.10 -5.94
CA ILE A 27 26.10 18.38 -5.57
C ILE A 27 25.74 19.15 -6.83
N ARG A 28 26.66 19.20 -7.80
CA ARG A 28 26.39 19.81 -9.11
C ARG A 28 25.19 19.16 -9.81
N CYS A 29 25.07 17.84 -9.73
CA CYS A 29 23.93 17.13 -10.31
C CYS A 29 22.61 17.53 -9.65
N LEU A 30 22.55 17.59 -8.32
CA LEU A 30 21.35 18.01 -7.59
C LEU A 30 20.95 19.46 -7.86
N GLU A 31 21.92 20.36 -8.05
CA GLU A 31 21.67 21.78 -8.34
C GLU A 31 20.98 22.05 -9.68
N VAL A 32 21.11 21.14 -10.66
CA VAL A 32 20.63 21.39 -12.03
C VAL A 32 19.41 20.59 -12.41
N ILE A 33 19.14 19.48 -11.73
CA ILE A 33 18.00 18.63 -12.07
C ILE A 33 16.68 19.28 -11.62
N PRO A 34 15.61 19.15 -12.41
CA PRO A 34 14.36 19.84 -12.15
C PRO A 34 13.56 19.24 -10.99
N VAL A 35 13.82 17.99 -10.60
CA VAL A 35 13.12 17.32 -9.50
C VAL A 35 14.15 16.66 -8.57
N PRO A 36 14.85 17.44 -7.73
CA PRO A 36 16.03 16.98 -7.00
C PRO A 36 15.80 15.77 -6.11
N ILE A 37 14.66 15.74 -5.39
CA ILE A 37 14.35 14.66 -4.46
C ILE A 37 14.19 13.31 -5.17
N ILE A 38 13.59 13.30 -6.38
CA ILE A 38 13.46 12.09 -7.20
C ILE A 38 14.84 11.60 -7.61
N GLY A 39 15.72 12.51 -8.06
CA GLY A 39 17.09 12.17 -8.43
C GLY A 39 17.89 11.59 -7.24
N ALA A 40 17.68 12.13 -6.04
CA ALA A 40 18.34 11.67 -4.82
C ALA A 40 17.94 10.24 -4.41
N ILE A 41 16.69 9.83 -4.65
CA ILE A 41 16.20 8.51 -4.21
C ILE A 41 16.15 7.45 -5.32
N PHE A 42 16.11 7.85 -6.60
CA PHE A 42 15.84 6.93 -7.71
C PHE A 42 16.78 5.72 -7.73
N GLY A 43 18.07 5.95 -7.47
CA GLY A 43 19.09 4.90 -7.44
C GLY A 43 18.81 3.78 -6.42
N GLN A 44 18.11 4.08 -5.32
CA GLN A 44 17.74 3.09 -4.30
C GLN A 44 16.65 2.13 -4.79
N PHE A 45 15.78 2.59 -5.70
CA PHE A 45 14.67 1.81 -6.23
C PHE A 45 14.94 1.20 -7.61
N ALA A 46 15.99 1.66 -8.31
CA ALA A 46 16.35 1.16 -9.64
C ALA A 46 16.57 -0.36 -9.71
N PRO A 47 17.24 -1.03 -8.74
CA PRO A 47 17.39 -2.50 -8.78
C PRO A 47 16.06 -3.24 -8.66
N ILE A 48 15.13 -2.71 -7.86
CA ILE A 48 13.78 -3.26 -7.70
C ILE A 48 13.00 -3.09 -9.00
N LEU A 49 13.08 -1.90 -9.61
CA LEU A 49 12.44 -1.62 -10.90
C LEU A 49 12.93 -2.57 -12.00
N ALA A 50 14.25 -2.79 -12.10
CA ALA A 50 14.84 -3.68 -13.10
C ALA A 50 14.32 -5.12 -12.94
N LYS A 51 14.35 -5.66 -11.71
CA LYS A 51 13.82 -7.00 -11.41
C LYS A 51 12.35 -7.16 -11.75
N ILE A 52 11.54 -6.12 -11.50
CA ILE A 52 10.11 -6.17 -11.84
C ILE A 52 9.90 -6.05 -13.35
N GLN A 53 10.70 -5.25 -14.06
CA GLN A 53 10.62 -5.14 -15.52
C GLN A 53 11.04 -6.44 -16.24
N GLU A 54 12.00 -7.18 -15.68
CA GLU A 54 12.35 -8.54 -16.13
C GLU A 54 11.17 -9.51 -15.98
N ASN A 55 10.27 -9.25 -15.03
CA ASN A 55 9.09 -10.05 -14.75
C ASN A 55 7.84 -9.38 -15.34
N SER A 56 7.68 -9.47 -16.66
CA SER A 56 6.62 -8.79 -17.43
C SER A 56 5.17 -9.14 -17.06
N HIS A 57 4.96 -10.08 -16.13
CA HIS A 57 3.66 -10.43 -15.61
C HIS A 57 3.09 -9.26 -14.77
N GLY A 58 2.11 -8.55 -15.31
CA GLY A 58 1.43 -7.44 -14.61
C GLY A 58 0.83 -7.82 -13.25
N GLU A 59 0.67 -9.12 -12.96
CA GLU A 59 0.20 -9.65 -11.69
C GLU A 59 1.13 -9.33 -10.51
N ILE A 60 2.45 -9.19 -10.73
CA ILE A 60 3.37 -8.83 -9.64
C ILE A 60 3.07 -7.44 -9.07
N TRP A 61 2.66 -6.50 -9.92
CA TRP A 61 2.27 -5.16 -9.48
C TRP A 61 1.01 -5.19 -8.62
N LYS A 62 0.04 -6.04 -8.95
CA LYS A 62 -1.16 -6.23 -8.14
C LYS A 62 -0.82 -6.87 -6.81
N ALA A 63 -0.04 -7.94 -6.83
CA ALA A 63 0.33 -8.68 -5.63
C ALA A 63 1.11 -7.82 -4.64
N LEU A 64 2.00 -6.95 -5.12
CA LEU A 64 2.78 -6.02 -4.29
C LEU A 64 2.05 -4.72 -3.92
N SER A 65 0.91 -4.42 -4.53
CA SER A 65 0.17 -3.17 -4.29
C SER A 65 -0.73 -3.30 -3.06
N PRO A 66 -0.52 -2.49 -2.00
CA PRO A 66 -1.41 -2.47 -0.85
C PRO A 66 -2.86 -2.15 -1.23
N THR A 67 -3.07 -1.30 -2.23
CA THR A 67 -4.40 -0.93 -2.74
C THR A 67 -5.13 -2.12 -3.36
N CYS A 68 -4.43 -2.98 -4.11
CA CYS A 68 -5.00 -4.22 -4.63
C CYS A 68 -5.26 -5.26 -3.51
N MET A 69 -4.56 -5.13 -2.38
CA MET A 69 -4.72 -5.98 -1.20
C MET A 69 -5.71 -5.43 -0.17
N ALA A 70 -6.43 -4.32 -0.45
CA ALA A 70 -7.37 -3.71 0.49
C ALA A 70 -8.44 -4.68 1.02
N ARG A 71 -8.90 -5.60 0.16
CA ARG A 71 -9.84 -6.67 0.53
C ARG A 71 -9.27 -7.70 1.50
N CYS A 72 -7.97 -7.69 1.77
CA CYS A 72 -7.27 -8.60 2.66
C CYS A 72 -6.95 -7.98 4.02
N PHE A 73 -7.31 -6.71 4.27
CA PHE A 73 -7.12 -6.10 5.58
C PHE A 73 -8.05 -6.74 6.61
N THR A 74 -7.46 -7.15 7.73
CA THR A 74 -8.12 -7.87 8.82
C THR A 74 -8.19 -7.06 10.11
N ALA A 75 -7.69 -5.83 10.14
CA ALA A 75 -7.67 -4.97 11.32
C ALA A 75 -7.88 -3.49 10.97
N PRO A 76 -8.28 -2.62 11.93
CA PRO A 76 -8.53 -1.21 11.65
C PRO A 76 -7.27 -0.51 11.20
N VAL A 77 -7.36 0.27 10.12
CA VAL A 77 -6.20 0.95 9.54
C VAL A 77 -6.42 2.45 9.51
N LEU A 78 -5.44 3.18 10.02
CA LEU A 78 -5.33 4.62 9.84
C LEU A 78 -4.21 4.89 8.85
N PHE A 79 -4.55 5.53 7.74
CA PHE A 79 -3.64 6.07 6.76
C PHE A 79 -3.51 7.57 7.01
N SER A 80 -2.28 8.07 7.10
CA SER A 80 -1.97 9.50 7.14
C SER A 80 -1.12 9.87 5.93
N HIS A 81 -1.46 10.97 5.26
CA HIS A 81 -0.78 11.39 4.04
C HIS A 81 -0.79 12.92 3.87
N PHE A 82 -0.11 13.42 2.84
CA PHE A 82 -0.02 14.85 2.54
C PHE A 82 -0.45 15.12 1.10
N THR A 83 -1.16 16.22 0.85
CA THR A 83 -1.60 16.58 -0.51
C THR A 83 -0.44 16.87 -1.46
N SER A 84 0.70 17.30 -0.91
CA SER A 84 1.89 17.66 -1.67
C SER A 84 2.96 16.58 -1.75
N ASP A 85 2.70 15.36 -1.27
CA ASP A 85 3.68 14.27 -1.34
C ASP A 85 4.00 13.95 -2.80
N LEU A 86 5.21 14.34 -3.22
CA LEU A 86 5.72 14.10 -4.57
C LEU A 86 6.19 12.65 -4.72
N LEU A 87 6.67 12.01 -3.66
CA LEU A 87 7.26 10.67 -3.75
C LEU A 87 6.18 9.59 -3.85
N VAL A 88 5.07 9.80 -3.14
CA VAL A 88 3.93 8.91 -3.10
C VAL A 88 2.67 9.74 -3.38
N PRO A 89 2.23 9.81 -4.65
CA PRO A 89 1.06 10.59 -5.05
C PRO A 89 -0.18 10.27 -4.21
N ILE A 90 -0.84 11.30 -3.66
CA ILE A 90 -2.06 11.16 -2.85
C ILE A 90 -3.18 10.42 -3.60
N ASP A 91 -3.18 10.49 -4.93
CA ASP A 91 -4.09 9.79 -5.83
C ASP A 91 -4.10 8.26 -5.63
N GLN A 92 -3.02 7.68 -5.11
CA GLN A 92 -2.97 6.25 -4.73
C GLN A 92 -3.80 5.95 -3.48
N LEU A 93 -4.00 6.93 -2.61
CA LEU A 93 -4.74 6.79 -1.36
C LEU A 93 -6.19 7.27 -1.52
N THR A 94 -6.39 8.48 -2.04
CA THR A 94 -7.72 9.03 -2.34
C THR A 94 -7.66 10.07 -3.46
N LYS A 95 -8.60 9.98 -4.40
CA LYS A 95 -8.81 10.98 -5.47
C LYS A 95 -9.49 12.25 -4.97
N ARG A 96 -10.17 12.17 -3.82
CA ARG A 96 -11.03 13.25 -3.32
C ARG A 96 -10.24 14.51 -2.93
N PHE A 97 -8.99 14.32 -2.50
CA PHE A 97 -8.10 15.40 -2.06
C PHE A 97 -6.92 15.60 -3.02
N THR A 98 -6.99 15.03 -4.23
CA THR A 98 -5.99 15.23 -5.28
C THR A 98 -6.25 16.58 -5.97
N TYR A 99 -5.26 17.47 -5.96
CA TYR A 99 -5.35 18.75 -6.67
C TYR A 99 -5.32 18.57 -8.20
N ALA A 100 -6.12 19.41 -8.89
CA ALA A 100 -6.26 19.42 -10.34
C ALA A 100 -5.04 20.02 -11.07
N GLU A 101 -4.32 20.93 -10.41
CA GLU A 101 -3.16 21.62 -10.95
C GLU A 101 -1.90 21.17 -10.20
N LEU A 102 -0.78 21.16 -10.93
CA LEU A 102 0.55 20.99 -10.35
C LEU A 102 1.17 22.36 -10.14
N ASP A 103 2.11 22.47 -9.19
CA ASP A 103 2.85 23.71 -9.03
C ASP A 103 3.77 23.98 -10.23
N LYS A 104 4.00 25.26 -10.52
CA LYS A 104 4.81 25.73 -11.66
C LYS A 104 6.29 25.39 -11.53
N SER A 105 6.75 24.98 -10.34
CA SER A 105 8.12 24.49 -10.13
C SER A 105 8.39 23.16 -10.84
N LEU A 106 7.36 22.36 -11.13
CA LEU A 106 7.53 21.08 -11.82
C LEU A 106 7.71 21.27 -13.33
N PRO A 107 8.45 20.37 -14.01
CA PRO A 107 8.61 20.40 -15.47
C PRO A 107 7.28 20.40 -16.24
N ASP A 108 7.31 21.02 -17.43
CA ASP A 108 6.21 20.89 -18.38
C ASP A 108 5.96 19.41 -18.71
N GLY A 109 4.68 19.02 -18.68
CA GLY A 109 4.28 17.63 -18.96
C GLY A 109 4.55 16.63 -17.82
N PHE A 110 4.93 17.10 -16.63
CA PHE A 110 5.06 16.24 -15.45
C PHE A 110 3.75 15.51 -15.15
N ARG A 111 3.84 14.19 -14.97
CA ARG A 111 2.69 13.31 -14.68
C ARG A 111 2.85 12.71 -13.29
N ILE A 112 1.76 12.67 -12.54
CA ILE A 112 1.76 12.18 -11.16
C ILE A 112 0.54 11.31 -10.82
N ARG A 113 -0.57 11.48 -11.53
CA ARG A 113 -1.80 10.74 -11.26
C ARG A 113 -1.73 9.34 -11.84
N MET A 114 -2.34 8.39 -11.15
CA MET A 114 -2.28 6.99 -11.57
C MET A 114 -2.95 6.77 -12.93
N SER A 115 -3.98 7.56 -13.25
CA SER A 115 -4.67 7.54 -14.54
C SER A 115 -3.84 8.04 -15.73
N GLU A 116 -2.72 8.74 -15.48
CA GLU A 116 -1.83 9.28 -16.54
C GLU A 116 -0.83 8.22 -17.04
N PHE A 117 -0.83 7.04 -16.42
CA PHE A 117 0.04 5.93 -16.75
C PHE A 117 -0.76 4.76 -17.34
N PRO A 118 -0.18 3.98 -18.27
CA PRO A 118 -0.83 2.80 -18.83
C PRO A 118 -0.78 1.65 -17.82
N LEU A 119 -1.62 1.72 -16.80
CA LEU A 119 -1.78 0.74 -15.74
C LEU A 119 -3.04 -0.09 -15.98
N GLN A 120 -3.08 -1.31 -15.44
CA GLN A 120 -4.33 -2.07 -15.40
C GLN A 120 -5.34 -1.36 -14.51
N GLU A 121 -6.64 -1.49 -14.80
CA GLU A 121 -7.72 -0.75 -14.14
C GLU A 121 -7.64 -0.80 -12.61
N GLU A 122 -7.41 -1.99 -12.03
CA GLU A 122 -7.29 -2.16 -10.58
C GLU A 122 -6.13 -1.37 -9.95
N LEU A 123 -5.03 -1.19 -10.68
CA LEU A 123 -3.87 -0.40 -10.25
C LEU A 123 -4.06 1.11 -10.42
N GLN A 124 -5.14 1.55 -11.09
CA GLN A 124 -5.53 2.95 -11.21
C GLN A 124 -6.54 3.38 -10.13
N ARG A 125 -7.02 2.43 -9.32
CA ARG A 125 -7.92 2.72 -8.20
C ARG A 125 -7.10 3.18 -7.01
N SER A 126 -7.64 4.16 -6.31
CA SER A 126 -7.16 4.62 -5.01
C SER A 126 -7.57 3.65 -3.91
N MET A 127 -6.86 3.67 -2.77
CA MET A 127 -7.23 2.89 -1.59
C MET A 127 -8.69 3.17 -1.16
N ALA A 128 -9.10 4.44 -1.18
CA ALA A 128 -10.48 4.85 -0.87
C ALA A 128 -11.52 4.17 -1.77
N GLU A 129 -11.23 4.03 -3.07
CA GLU A 129 -12.13 3.32 -4.00
C GLU A 129 -12.16 1.81 -3.77
N MET A 130 -11.10 1.22 -3.20
CA MET A 130 -10.99 -0.22 -2.94
C MET A 130 -11.57 -0.63 -1.58
N LEU A 131 -11.70 0.30 -0.64
CA LEU A 131 -12.25 0.06 0.69
C LEU A 131 -13.79 0.13 0.70
N PRO A 132 -14.47 -0.52 1.67
CA PRO A 132 -15.92 -0.43 1.80
C PRO A 132 -16.37 1.00 2.15
N ALA A 133 -17.10 1.66 1.25
CA ALA A 133 -17.49 3.07 1.42
C ALA A 133 -18.29 3.35 2.71
N GLY A 134 -19.11 2.40 3.17
CA GLY A 134 -19.86 2.54 4.43
C GLY A 134 -18.99 2.54 5.69
N ASP A 135 -17.71 2.18 5.55
CA ASP A 135 -16.78 1.87 6.63
C ASP A 135 -15.46 2.65 6.53
N LEU A 136 -15.45 3.64 5.63
CA LEU A 136 -14.34 4.52 5.37
C LEU A 136 -14.67 5.92 5.88
N PHE A 137 -13.75 6.50 6.64
CA PHE A 137 -13.70 7.92 6.93
C PHE A 137 -12.56 8.57 6.15
N GLU A 138 -12.88 9.60 5.37
CA GLU A 138 -11.88 10.44 4.71
C GLU A 138 -11.93 11.85 5.27
N HIS A 139 -10.78 12.39 5.65
CA HIS A 139 -10.70 13.73 6.23
C HIS A 139 -9.49 14.50 5.69
N LEU A 140 -9.74 15.73 5.24
CA LEU A 140 -8.70 16.69 4.92
C LEU A 140 -8.38 17.50 6.18
N CYS A 141 -7.28 17.15 6.83
CA CYS A 141 -6.79 17.78 8.04
C CYS A 141 -6.13 19.12 7.71
N PRO A 142 -6.35 20.16 8.52
CA PRO A 142 -5.62 21.41 8.37
C PRO A 142 -4.13 21.18 8.60
N HIS A 143 -3.30 21.83 7.77
CA HIS A 143 -1.86 21.80 7.95
C HIS A 143 -1.43 22.70 9.13
N PRO A 144 -0.54 22.23 10.02
CA PRO A 144 0.02 23.04 11.10
C PRO A 144 0.64 24.33 10.58
N GLN A 145 0.53 25.41 11.35
CA GLN A 145 1.02 26.73 10.94
C GLN A 145 2.26 27.17 11.72
N THR A 146 2.58 26.48 12.82
CA THR A 146 3.65 26.85 13.73
C THR A 146 4.78 25.81 13.69
N SER A 147 6.04 26.26 13.62
CA SER A 147 7.20 25.37 13.75
C SER A 147 7.13 24.57 15.05
N GLY A 148 7.41 23.27 14.96
CA GLY A 148 7.30 22.32 16.08
C GLY A 148 5.87 21.92 16.46
N GLU A 149 4.83 22.45 15.79
CA GLU A 149 3.46 21.99 16.01
C GLU A 149 3.26 20.61 15.39
N ASN A 150 2.75 19.67 16.19
CA ASN A 150 2.41 18.32 15.73
C ASN A 150 1.19 18.33 14.82
N PHE A 151 1.19 17.41 13.86
CA PHE A 151 0.03 17.13 13.04
C PHE A 151 -1.02 16.37 13.86
N LYS A 152 -2.16 17.01 14.13
CA LYS A 152 -3.26 16.41 14.90
C LYS A 152 -4.18 15.63 13.97
N LEU A 153 -4.30 14.33 14.23
CA LEU A 153 -5.18 13.45 13.48
C LEU A 153 -6.63 13.59 13.96
N SER A 154 -7.55 13.74 13.00
CA SER A 154 -9.00 13.70 13.24
C SER A 154 -9.54 12.42 12.63
N PHE A 155 -9.86 11.41 13.44
CA PHE A 155 -10.33 10.08 12.99
C PHE A 155 -11.74 9.77 13.54
N ASP A 156 -12.43 8.84 12.87
CA ASP A 156 -13.72 8.30 13.30
C ASP A 156 -13.55 6.84 13.74
N LEU A 157 -13.65 6.60 15.05
CA LEU A 157 -13.52 5.27 15.65
C LEU A 157 -14.71 4.34 15.34
N SER A 158 -15.81 4.88 14.80
CA SER A 158 -16.93 4.06 14.29
C SER A 158 -16.63 3.46 12.91
N LYS A 159 -15.55 3.90 12.25
CA LYS A 159 -15.08 3.38 10.96
C LYS A 159 -13.85 2.52 11.16
N ARG A 160 -13.77 1.39 10.44
CA ARG A 160 -12.58 0.53 10.43
C ARG A 160 -11.42 1.14 9.66
N PHE A 161 -11.71 1.96 8.65
CA PHE A 161 -10.69 2.59 7.82
C PHE A 161 -10.76 4.10 7.92
N ASN A 162 -9.61 4.72 8.18
CA ASN A 162 -9.46 6.17 8.29
C ASN A 162 -8.38 6.63 7.32
N ILE A 163 -8.71 7.50 6.37
CA ILE A 163 -7.77 8.16 5.46
C ILE A 163 -7.71 9.64 5.84
N LEU A 164 -6.60 10.05 6.43
CA LEU A 164 -6.36 11.39 6.93
C LEU A 164 -5.29 12.06 6.06
N VAL A 165 -5.63 13.18 5.44
CA VAL A 165 -4.75 13.88 4.51
C VAL A 165 -4.50 15.28 5.00
N PHE A 166 -3.25 15.69 5.17
CA PHE A 166 -2.90 17.05 5.55
C PHE A 166 -2.79 17.94 4.32
N ASP A 167 -3.49 19.07 4.36
CA ASP A 167 -3.56 20.02 3.24
C ASP A 167 -2.35 20.96 3.18
N GLU A 168 -1.34 20.53 2.43
CA GLU A 168 -0.15 21.32 2.09
C GLU A 168 -0.26 22.03 0.72
N GLY A 169 -1.43 21.97 0.08
CA GLY A 169 -1.66 22.42 -1.28
C GLY A 169 -1.03 21.51 -2.35
N ASN A 170 -0.69 22.10 -3.50
CA ASN A 170 -0.18 21.39 -4.68
C ASN A 170 1.19 20.75 -4.44
N VAL A 171 1.50 19.72 -5.23
CA VAL A 171 2.83 19.10 -5.29
C VAL A 171 3.82 20.05 -5.96
N GLU A 172 5.05 20.11 -5.43
CA GLU A 172 6.14 21.02 -5.85
C GLU A 172 7.44 20.24 -6.08
N ALA A 173 8.35 20.76 -6.92
CA ALA A 173 9.59 20.07 -7.31
C ALA A 173 10.56 19.79 -6.15
N GLU A 174 10.62 20.70 -5.17
CA GLU A 174 11.44 20.58 -3.96
C GLU A 174 10.73 19.81 -2.83
N GLY A 175 9.45 19.45 -3.03
CA GLY A 175 8.64 18.74 -2.05
C GLY A 175 9.03 17.26 -1.96
N GLY A 176 9.17 16.74 -0.74
CA GLY A 176 9.36 15.30 -0.48
C GLY A 176 8.05 14.62 -0.14
N HIS A 177 8.02 13.93 1.00
CA HIS A 177 6.78 13.40 1.59
C HIS A 177 5.86 14.49 2.13
N TYR A 178 6.43 15.63 2.52
CA TYR A 178 5.75 16.84 2.99
C TYR A 178 6.67 18.04 2.74
N LYS A 179 6.13 19.27 2.74
CA LYS A 179 6.89 20.48 2.33
C LYS A 179 7.77 21.05 3.44
N LYS A 180 7.27 21.08 4.67
CA LYS A 180 7.90 21.82 5.78
C LYS A 180 8.58 20.89 6.80
N MET A 181 9.91 20.86 6.77
CA MET A 181 10.73 20.03 7.68
C MET A 181 10.84 20.57 9.11
N ASP A 182 10.34 21.78 9.39
CA ASP A 182 10.37 22.43 10.70
C ASP A 182 9.12 22.17 11.55
N LEU A 183 8.20 21.33 11.07
CA LEU A 183 6.97 20.94 11.77
C LEU A 183 7.19 19.75 12.71
N GLY A 184 6.25 19.56 13.63
CA GLY A 184 6.24 18.43 14.56
C GLY A 184 5.87 17.10 13.90
N SER A 185 5.79 16.05 14.70
CA SER A 185 5.45 14.70 14.20
C SER A 185 3.95 14.54 13.97
N VAL A 186 3.58 13.49 13.24
CA VAL A 186 2.20 12.98 13.22
C VAL A 186 1.87 12.36 14.56
N ASP A 187 0.89 12.91 15.27
CA ASP A 187 0.47 12.41 16.59
C ASP A 187 -0.71 11.45 16.45
N ALA A 188 -0.40 10.15 16.45
CA ALA A 188 -1.36 9.06 16.43
C ALA A 188 -1.66 8.45 17.80
N THR A 189 -1.18 9.09 18.89
CA THR A 189 -1.28 8.54 20.24
C THR A 189 -2.73 8.21 20.63
N ALA A 190 -3.65 9.13 20.38
CA ALA A 190 -5.06 8.94 20.73
C ALA A 190 -5.71 7.77 19.96
N TYR A 191 -5.36 7.59 18.68
CA TYR A 191 -5.87 6.47 17.88
C TYR A 191 -5.33 5.13 18.39
N ILE A 192 -4.01 5.05 18.62
CA ILE A 192 -3.35 3.85 19.14
C ILE A 192 -3.93 3.47 20.50
N GLN A 193 -4.06 4.43 21.41
CA GLN A 193 -4.66 4.21 22.73
C GLN A 193 -6.08 3.67 22.61
N ALA A 194 -6.91 4.24 21.73
CA ALA A 194 -8.28 3.78 21.51
C ALA A 194 -8.35 2.35 20.97
N GLN A 195 -7.45 1.96 20.06
CA GLN A 195 -7.42 0.57 19.55
C GLN A 195 -6.89 -0.42 20.59
N LEU A 196 -5.94 -0.03 21.43
CA LEU A 196 -5.42 -0.87 22.52
C LEU A 196 -6.44 -1.14 23.64
N GLN A 197 -7.53 -0.36 23.73
CA GLN A 197 -8.63 -0.64 24.65
C GLN A 197 -9.61 -1.70 24.12
N LYS A 198 -9.47 -2.12 22.87
CA LYS A 198 -10.31 -3.13 22.24
C LYS A 198 -9.64 -4.50 22.30
N SER A 199 -10.43 -5.56 22.41
CA SER A 199 -9.94 -6.92 22.30
C SER A 199 -9.56 -7.30 20.87
N SER A 200 -8.80 -8.40 20.71
CA SER A 200 -8.57 -8.99 19.38
C SER A 200 -9.89 -9.35 18.69
N ARG A 201 -10.91 -9.77 19.47
CA ARG A 201 -12.26 -10.05 18.95
C ARG A 201 -12.95 -8.83 18.33
N GLU A 202 -12.57 -7.63 18.73
CA GLU A 202 -13.15 -6.39 18.20
C GLU A 202 -12.32 -5.76 17.08
N THR A 203 -11.06 -6.19 16.94
CA THR A 203 -10.08 -5.59 16.03
C THR A 203 -9.55 -6.53 14.97
N ASN A 204 -9.83 -7.83 15.05
CA ASN A 204 -9.51 -8.81 14.03
C ASN A 204 -10.78 -9.35 13.39
N TRP A 205 -10.81 -9.41 12.07
CA TRP A 205 -11.88 -10.02 11.28
C TRP A 205 -11.31 -10.81 10.11
N LEU A 206 -12.06 -11.80 9.65
CA LEU A 206 -11.68 -12.59 8.50
C LEU A 206 -12.43 -12.07 7.27
N THR A 207 -11.71 -11.43 6.34
CA THR A 207 -12.31 -11.04 5.06
C THR A 207 -12.29 -12.20 4.07
N ALA A 208 -13.25 -12.18 3.13
CA ALA A 208 -13.26 -13.10 2.00
C ALA A 208 -11.95 -13.04 1.17
N GLY A 209 -11.38 -11.83 1.01
CA GLY A 209 -10.10 -11.64 0.33
C GLY A 209 -8.92 -12.28 1.07
N LYS A 210 -8.87 -12.15 2.40
CA LYS A 210 -7.84 -12.77 3.23
C LYS A 210 -7.96 -14.29 3.21
N LEU A 211 -9.16 -14.84 3.34
CA LEU A 211 -9.39 -16.28 3.31
C LEU A 211 -9.03 -16.88 1.93
N ALA A 212 -9.35 -16.19 0.83
CA ALA A 212 -8.92 -16.61 -0.50
C ALA A 212 -7.39 -16.63 -0.63
N LEU A 213 -6.70 -15.60 -0.12
CA LEU A 213 -5.24 -15.55 -0.12
C LEU A 213 -4.62 -16.67 0.75
N MET A 214 -5.24 -16.99 1.89
CA MET A 214 -4.85 -18.12 2.72
C MET A 214 -5.04 -19.43 1.96
N ALA A 215 -6.19 -19.68 1.33
CA ALA A 215 -6.41 -20.90 0.54
C ALA A 215 -5.40 -21.06 -0.62
N GLU A 216 -5.07 -19.98 -1.32
CA GLU A 216 -4.03 -19.99 -2.36
C GLU A 216 -2.66 -20.39 -1.78
N ARG A 217 -2.29 -19.87 -0.60
CA ARG A 217 -1.07 -20.26 0.12
C ARG A 217 -1.12 -21.70 0.62
N TYR A 218 -2.25 -22.16 1.16
CA TYR A 218 -2.45 -23.55 1.60
C TYR A 218 -2.22 -24.51 0.43
N ALA A 219 -2.71 -24.19 -0.76
CA ALA A 219 -2.48 -24.98 -1.96
C ALA A 219 -1.04 -24.90 -2.52
N GLY A 220 -0.13 -24.17 -1.87
CA GLY A 220 1.24 -23.90 -2.35
C GLY A 220 1.31 -22.93 -3.53
N LYS A 221 0.19 -22.29 -3.90
CA LYS A 221 0.04 -21.44 -5.09
C LYS A 221 0.16 -19.94 -4.80
N GLY A 222 0.59 -19.56 -3.59
CA GLY A 222 0.78 -18.17 -3.22
C GLY A 222 1.72 -17.44 -4.18
N PHE A 223 1.31 -16.29 -4.71
CA PHE A 223 2.09 -15.59 -5.75
C PHE A 223 3.40 -15.00 -5.22
N LEU A 224 3.35 -14.29 -4.09
CA LEU A 224 4.54 -13.64 -3.50
C LEU A 224 5.43 -14.61 -2.72
N ILE A 225 4.80 -15.59 -2.07
CA ILE A 225 5.47 -16.61 -1.25
C ILE A 225 4.93 -17.97 -1.72
N PRO A 226 5.43 -18.50 -2.85
CA PRO A 226 5.03 -19.80 -3.35
C PRO A 226 5.55 -20.90 -2.43
N GLY A 227 4.74 -21.93 -2.22
CA GLY A 227 5.15 -23.09 -1.43
C GLY A 227 6.16 -23.92 -2.18
N GLN A 228 7.23 -24.35 -1.50
CA GLN A 228 8.22 -25.26 -2.08
C GLN A 228 7.85 -26.72 -1.77
N ALA A 229 7.72 -27.53 -2.82
CA ALA A 229 7.49 -28.96 -2.71
C ALA A 229 8.82 -29.75 -2.70
N GLY A 230 8.84 -30.89 -2.02
CA GLY A 230 10.01 -31.78 -1.99
C GLY A 230 11.19 -31.26 -1.16
N ILE A 231 10.94 -30.30 -0.28
CA ILE A 231 11.90 -29.84 0.75
C ILE A 231 11.47 -30.37 2.12
N ASP A 232 12.27 -30.10 3.15
CA ASP A 232 11.92 -30.43 4.54
C ASP A 232 10.62 -29.72 4.96
N ASP A 233 9.65 -30.51 5.43
CA ASP A 233 8.31 -30.05 5.82
C ASP A 233 8.33 -29.11 7.03
N THR A 234 9.43 -29.05 7.78
CA THR A 234 9.60 -28.15 8.94
C THR A 234 10.17 -26.78 8.58
N VAL A 235 10.56 -26.57 7.32
CA VAL A 235 11.19 -25.32 6.88
C VAL A 235 10.13 -24.30 6.47
N TYR A 236 10.32 -23.05 6.91
CA TYR A 236 9.48 -21.93 6.48
C TYR A 236 9.42 -21.83 4.96
N GLY A 237 8.21 -21.75 4.42
CA GLY A 237 7.96 -21.74 2.98
C GLY A 237 7.78 -23.13 2.34
N SER A 238 7.91 -24.22 3.08
CA SER A 238 7.43 -25.53 2.62
C SER A 238 5.90 -25.51 2.49
N VAL A 239 5.35 -26.36 1.62
CA VAL A 239 3.88 -26.49 1.51
C VAL A 239 3.29 -26.97 2.83
N ALA A 240 3.92 -27.95 3.49
CA ALA A 240 3.45 -28.49 4.76
C ALA A 240 3.38 -27.41 5.87
N MET A 241 4.41 -26.57 6.00
CA MET A 241 4.43 -25.48 6.99
C MET A 241 3.37 -24.42 6.68
N ASN A 242 3.19 -24.04 5.41
CA ASN A 242 2.10 -23.13 5.03
C ASN A 242 0.73 -23.70 5.40
N CYS A 243 0.47 -24.98 5.13
CA CYS A 243 -0.79 -25.63 5.50
C CYS A 243 -1.01 -25.61 7.01
N GLN A 244 0.04 -25.92 7.79
CA GLN A 244 -0.02 -25.91 9.25
C GLN A 244 -0.33 -24.51 9.80
N GLU A 245 0.44 -23.49 9.40
CA GLU A 245 0.23 -22.09 9.83
C GLU A 245 -1.22 -21.64 9.58
N ILE A 246 -1.77 -21.95 8.40
CA ILE A 246 -3.13 -21.51 8.03
C ILE A 246 -4.18 -22.21 8.88
N LEU A 247 -4.02 -23.51 9.18
CA LEU A 247 -4.96 -24.24 10.01
C LEU A 247 -4.92 -23.75 11.46
N GLU A 248 -3.73 -23.48 12.00
CA GLU A 248 -3.56 -22.94 13.36
C GLU A 248 -4.23 -21.56 13.48
N GLU A 249 -3.93 -20.63 12.58
CA GLU A 249 -4.49 -19.26 12.58
C GLU A 249 -6.02 -19.26 12.42
N LEU A 250 -6.56 -20.10 11.52
CA LEU A 250 -8.01 -20.21 11.33
C LEU A 250 -8.70 -20.91 12.50
N SER A 251 -8.04 -21.87 13.15
CA SER A 251 -8.55 -22.51 14.36
C SER A 251 -8.65 -21.51 15.51
N GLU A 252 -7.58 -20.77 15.79
CA GLU A 252 -7.57 -19.73 16.84
C GLU A 252 -8.63 -18.64 16.56
N PHE A 253 -8.76 -18.23 15.31
CA PHE A 253 -9.81 -17.30 14.92
C PHE A 253 -11.21 -17.89 15.12
N GLY A 254 -11.42 -19.16 14.73
CA GLY A 254 -12.68 -19.89 14.86
C GLY A 254 -13.14 -20.09 16.31
N GLU A 255 -12.23 -20.20 17.27
CA GLU A 255 -12.56 -20.25 18.69
C GLU A 255 -13.22 -18.95 19.19
N LEU A 256 -12.81 -17.80 18.63
CA LEU A 256 -13.31 -16.48 18.99
C LEU A 256 -14.51 -16.04 18.11
N HIS A 257 -14.54 -16.47 16.84
CA HIS A 257 -15.45 -16.03 15.79
C HIS A 257 -16.03 -17.19 14.94
N PRO A 258 -16.68 -18.20 15.53
CA PRO A 258 -17.10 -19.41 14.80
C PRO A 258 -18.10 -19.11 13.67
N GLU A 259 -19.07 -18.23 13.90
CA GLU A 259 -20.09 -17.87 12.90
C GLU A 259 -19.47 -17.10 11.71
N GLU A 260 -18.57 -16.16 12.00
CA GLU A 260 -17.89 -15.35 10.96
C GLU A 260 -16.99 -16.24 10.08
N LEU A 261 -16.28 -17.19 10.68
CA LEU A 261 -15.47 -18.16 9.94
C LEU A 261 -16.34 -19.00 9.01
N ALA A 262 -17.42 -19.58 9.52
CA ALA A 262 -18.34 -20.43 8.74
C ALA A 262 -19.00 -19.66 7.59
N ASP A 263 -19.47 -18.43 7.83
CA ASP A 263 -20.10 -17.60 6.81
C ASP A 263 -19.09 -17.12 5.75
N THR A 264 -17.86 -16.82 6.16
CA THR A 264 -16.79 -16.42 5.22
C THR A 264 -16.35 -17.59 4.35
N LEU A 265 -16.17 -18.79 4.92
CA LEU A 265 -15.91 -20.03 4.16
C LEU A 265 -16.97 -20.25 3.09
N ARG A 266 -18.26 -20.26 3.47
CA ARG A 266 -19.38 -20.44 2.54
C ARG A 266 -19.39 -19.38 1.43
N THR A 267 -19.15 -18.13 1.80
CA THR A 267 -19.11 -17.01 0.85
C THR A 267 -17.99 -17.19 -0.17
N VAL A 268 -16.78 -17.52 0.27
CA VAL A 268 -15.63 -17.68 -0.63
C VAL A 268 -15.78 -18.92 -1.50
N MET A 269 -16.21 -20.07 -0.95
CA MET A 269 -16.45 -21.29 -1.72
C MET A 269 -17.45 -21.08 -2.85
N THR A 270 -18.49 -20.25 -2.61
CA THR A 270 -19.49 -19.92 -3.63
C THR A 270 -18.95 -18.96 -4.70
N ALA A 271 -18.16 -17.96 -4.29
CA ALA A 271 -17.67 -16.92 -5.18
C ALA A 271 -16.38 -17.29 -5.96
N ARG A 272 -15.57 -18.22 -5.42
CA ARG A 272 -14.28 -18.66 -5.95
C ARG A 272 -14.28 -20.19 -6.09
N LEU A 273 -14.98 -20.67 -7.11
CA LEU A 273 -15.08 -22.11 -7.42
C LEU A 273 -13.70 -22.74 -7.66
N ASP A 274 -12.72 -21.97 -8.11
CA ASP A 274 -11.33 -22.39 -8.28
C ASP A 274 -10.61 -22.70 -6.95
N LEU A 275 -11.15 -22.23 -5.83
CA LEU A 275 -10.64 -22.47 -4.47
C LEU A 275 -11.56 -23.40 -3.65
N ALA A 276 -12.72 -23.80 -4.17
CA ALA A 276 -13.73 -24.51 -3.40
C ALA A 276 -13.23 -25.83 -2.80
N ASP A 277 -12.52 -26.65 -3.58
CA ASP A 277 -11.97 -27.93 -3.11
C ASP A 277 -10.95 -27.74 -1.98
N VAL A 278 -10.10 -26.71 -2.08
CA VAL A 278 -9.09 -26.40 -1.05
C VAL A 278 -9.75 -25.89 0.23
N LEU A 279 -10.78 -25.06 0.10
CA LEU A 279 -11.55 -24.54 1.22
C LEU A 279 -12.38 -25.62 1.92
N ASP A 280 -12.92 -26.59 1.16
CA ASP A 280 -13.59 -27.77 1.71
C ASP A 280 -12.61 -28.61 2.53
N GLU A 281 -11.40 -28.85 2.00
CA GLU A 281 -10.34 -29.55 2.76
C GLU A 281 -9.98 -28.80 4.05
N ILE A 282 -9.75 -27.48 3.98
CA ILE A 282 -9.49 -26.65 5.16
C ILE A 282 -10.62 -26.78 6.18
N GLN A 283 -11.88 -26.65 5.74
CA GLN A 283 -13.04 -26.76 6.61
C GLN A 283 -13.11 -28.12 7.33
N VAL A 284 -12.93 -29.22 6.60
CA VAL A 284 -12.92 -30.58 7.17
C VAL A 284 -11.82 -30.72 8.23
N ARG A 285 -10.64 -30.14 8.00
CA ARG A 285 -9.51 -30.22 8.93
C ARG A 285 -9.67 -29.34 10.17
N LEU A 286 -10.46 -28.27 10.09
CA LEU A 286 -10.81 -27.42 11.23
C LEU A 286 -11.86 -28.07 12.16
N LEU A 287 -12.50 -29.19 11.74
CA LEU A 287 -13.60 -29.86 12.47
C LEU A 287 -14.84 -28.96 12.66
N ILE A 288 -15.12 -28.05 11.71
CA ILE A 288 -16.26 -27.11 11.71
C ILE A 288 -17.28 -27.48 10.63
#